data_AF-I4LUM7-F1
#
_entry.id   AF-I4LUM7-F1
#
_cell.length_a   1.000
_cell.length_b   1.000
_cell.length_c   1.000
_cell.angle_alpha   90.00
_cell.angle_beta   90.00
_cell.angle_gamma   90.00
#
_symmetry.space_group_name_H-M   'P 1'
#
loop_
_entity.id
_entity.type
_entity.pdbx_description
1 polymer ?
#
loop_
_entity_poly.entity_id
_entity_poly.type
_entity_poly.pdbx_seq_one_letter_code
_entity_poly.pdbx_strand_id
1 'polypeptide(L)'
;MTNEQALAPGKLYIAGEYAVVDGCAAIVAAVNRYVKVTVDDDNLLIRDSHGKTYNSCDFNKNEAEKSNLKKLDFPTFYGKITSESKNYKSLYWKRGIFGKEFILDVKDAEDINLSAKDSTDACDLPAQKSPATSDEQNQDSQIKKLKKIYSYVFSAMQVVDNFARETKEVKNVLLDEGKPAINLYNLRIESDLDDKKTGKKYGLGSSAAVTVAAVRALCKWYGLTLTTPELCKLAIIASSLVKKVGKRRRRGSKHIRRMGNVQSVQSRMA
;
A
#
# COMPACT_ATOMS: atom_id res chain seq x y z
N MET A 1 1.37 -12.07 -16.21
CA MET A 1 2.03 -11.16 -15.27
C MET A 1 1.65 -9.76 -15.69
N THR A 2 0.79 -9.15 -14.90
CA THR A 2 0.28 -7.80 -15.14
C THR A 2 1.12 -6.85 -14.28
N ASN A 3 1.55 -5.74 -14.87
CA ASN A 3 2.34 -4.74 -14.17
C ASN A 3 1.87 -3.36 -14.58
N GLU A 4 1.50 -2.55 -13.58
CA GLU A 4 1.13 -1.15 -13.75
C GLU A 4 2.08 -0.26 -12.95
N GLN A 5 2.47 0.86 -13.57
CA GLN A 5 3.39 1.81 -12.95
C GLN A 5 2.92 3.25 -13.06
N ALA A 6 3.27 4.04 -12.04
CA ALA A 6 3.02 5.47 -12.03
C ALA A 6 4.16 6.25 -11.39
N LEU A 7 4.33 7.48 -11.90
CA LEU A 7 5.32 8.45 -11.42
C LEU A 7 4.60 9.64 -10.77
N ALA A 8 5.21 10.20 -9.73
CA ALA A 8 4.85 11.49 -9.18
C ALA A 8 6.09 12.34 -8.93
N PRO A 9 6.12 13.60 -9.42
CA PRO A 9 7.25 14.49 -9.17
C PRO A 9 7.31 14.92 -7.70
N GLY A 10 8.52 15.22 -7.24
CA GLY A 10 8.72 16.00 -6.02
C GLY A 10 8.18 17.42 -6.16
N LYS A 11 8.03 18.11 -5.03
CA LYS A 11 7.63 19.52 -4.99
C LYS A 11 8.64 20.38 -4.24
N LEU A 12 8.78 21.62 -4.67
CA LEU A 12 9.58 22.66 -4.02
C LEU A 12 8.71 23.90 -3.78
N TYR A 13 8.69 24.38 -2.53
CA TYR A 13 8.13 25.70 -2.24
C TYR A 13 9.15 26.75 -2.65
N ILE A 14 8.76 27.63 -3.57
CA ILE A 14 9.56 28.80 -3.96
C ILE A 14 9.30 29.95 -2.99
N ALA A 15 8.04 30.15 -2.60
CA ALA A 15 7.65 31.17 -1.62
C ALA A 15 6.34 30.79 -0.92
N GLY A 16 6.16 31.28 0.31
CA GLY A 16 4.88 31.20 1.03
C GLY A 16 4.57 29.84 1.68
N GLU A 17 5.56 29.01 2.00
CA GLU A 17 5.33 27.69 2.62
C GLU A 17 4.42 27.76 3.87
N TYR A 18 4.70 28.70 4.77
CA TYR A 18 3.91 28.90 5.98
C TYR A 18 2.63 29.70 5.75
N ALA A 19 2.56 30.49 4.68
CA ALA A 19 1.39 31.31 4.36
C ALA A 19 0.14 30.45 4.12
N VAL A 20 0.31 29.22 3.61
CA VAL A 20 -0.78 28.25 3.39
C VAL A 20 -1.49 27.89 4.68
N VAL A 21 -0.80 27.90 5.83
CA VAL A 21 -1.39 27.57 7.14
C VAL A 21 -2.46 28.59 7.53
N ASP A 22 -2.29 29.84 7.09
CA ASP A 22 -3.22 30.94 7.35
C ASP A 22 -4.23 31.15 6.21
N GLY A 23 -4.27 30.23 5.24
CA GLY A 23 -5.18 30.29 4.09
C GLY A 23 -4.70 31.20 2.95
N CYS A 24 -3.43 31.64 2.99
CA CYS A 24 -2.82 32.45 1.93
C CYS A 24 -2.18 31.58 0.84
N ALA A 25 -1.96 32.16 -0.34
CA ALA A 25 -1.36 31.47 -1.48
C ALA A 25 0.15 31.20 -1.26
N ALA A 26 0.65 30.16 -1.95
CA ALA A 26 2.07 29.82 -2.03
C ALA A 26 2.47 29.52 -3.47
N ILE A 27 3.75 29.75 -3.78
CA ILE A 27 4.33 29.40 -5.08
C ILE A 27 5.04 28.07 -4.93
N VAL A 28 4.58 27.06 -5.67
CA VAL A 28 5.09 25.70 -5.63
C VAL A 28 5.44 25.25 -7.04
N ALA A 29 6.59 24.63 -7.22
CA ALA A 29 7.01 24.02 -8.47
C ALA A 29 7.20 22.52 -8.32
N ALA A 30 6.87 21.76 -9.37
CA ALA A 30 7.32 20.38 -9.52
C ALA A 30 8.81 20.38 -9.86
N VAL A 31 9.55 19.39 -9.35
CA VAL A 31 10.97 19.21 -9.69
C VAL A 31 11.17 17.96 -10.53
N ASN A 32 12.25 17.93 -11.33
CA ASN A 32 12.62 16.79 -12.17
C ASN A 32 13.27 15.65 -11.36
N ARG A 33 12.59 15.21 -10.30
CA ARG A 33 12.92 14.06 -9.46
C ARG A 33 11.60 13.41 -9.05
N TYR A 34 11.54 12.07 -9.07
CA TYR A 34 10.27 11.36 -9.00
C TYR A 34 10.28 10.29 -7.92
N VAL A 35 9.06 9.96 -7.48
CA VAL A 35 8.76 8.67 -6.89
C VAL A 35 8.04 7.84 -7.92
N LYS A 36 8.51 6.63 -8.15
CA LYS A 36 7.88 5.62 -8.99
C LYS A 36 7.27 4.56 -8.09
N VAL A 37 6.03 4.19 -8.39
CA VAL A 37 5.37 3.05 -7.78
C VAL A 37 4.97 2.09 -8.87
N THR A 38 5.34 0.84 -8.68
CA THR A 38 5.03 -0.29 -9.56
C THR A 38 4.13 -1.24 -8.77
N VAL A 39 3.06 -1.71 -9.42
CA VAL A 39 2.08 -2.65 -8.88
C VAL A 39 2.08 -3.87 -9.80
N ASP A 40 2.28 -5.05 -9.25
CA ASP A 40 2.39 -6.30 -10.00
C ASP A 40 1.67 -7.46 -9.31
N ASP A 41 1.40 -8.53 -10.05
CA ASP A 41 0.84 -9.79 -9.52
C ASP A 41 1.88 -10.90 -9.38
N ASP A 42 3.17 -10.57 -9.35
CA ASP A 42 4.23 -11.56 -9.42
C ASP A 42 4.29 -12.40 -8.14
N ASN A 43 4.13 -13.73 -8.29
CA ASN A 43 4.28 -14.72 -7.22
C ASN A 43 3.49 -14.37 -5.94
N LEU A 44 2.28 -13.82 -6.09
CA LEU A 44 1.43 -13.61 -4.92
C LEU A 44 0.99 -14.96 -4.36
N LEU A 45 0.89 -15.02 -3.05
CA LEU A 45 0.58 -16.26 -2.34
C LEU A 45 -0.82 -16.21 -1.76
N ILE A 46 -1.47 -17.36 -1.78
CA ILE A 46 -2.82 -17.59 -1.26
C ILE A 46 -2.73 -18.79 -0.34
N ARG A 47 -3.29 -18.70 0.87
CA ARG A 47 -3.32 -19.82 1.83
C ARG A 47 -4.75 -20.11 2.22
N ASP A 48 -5.14 -21.38 2.22
CA ASP A 48 -6.45 -21.79 2.72
C ASP A 48 -6.47 -21.91 4.26
N SER A 49 -7.66 -22.15 4.80
CA SER A 49 -7.88 -22.43 6.23
C SER A 49 -7.12 -23.67 6.74
N HIS A 50 -6.78 -24.61 5.85
CA HIS A 50 -6.05 -25.84 6.16
C HIS A 50 -4.52 -25.63 6.14
N GLY A 51 -4.07 -24.43 5.80
CA GLY A 51 -2.67 -24.05 5.81
C GLY A 51 -1.90 -24.36 4.53
N LYS A 52 -2.55 -24.84 3.47
CA LYS A 52 -1.94 -25.10 2.17
C LYS A 52 -1.77 -23.79 1.38
N THR A 53 -0.58 -23.62 0.80
CA THR A 53 -0.18 -22.43 0.05
C THR A 53 -0.32 -22.68 -1.46
N TYR A 54 -0.79 -21.68 -2.18
CA TYR A 54 -1.01 -21.68 -3.62
C TYR A 54 -0.43 -20.40 -4.22
N ASN A 55 0.04 -20.44 -5.46
CA ASN A 55 0.40 -19.22 -6.17
C ASN A 55 -0.84 -18.62 -6.84
N SER A 56 -0.92 -17.30 -6.87
CA SER A 56 -1.98 -16.57 -7.60
C SER A 56 -2.04 -16.92 -9.09
N CYS A 57 -0.89 -17.22 -9.70
CA CYS A 57 -0.82 -17.63 -11.10
C CYS A 57 -1.49 -18.99 -11.37
N ASP A 58 -1.77 -19.78 -10.33
CA ASP A 58 -2.53 -21.03 -10.42
C ASP A 58 -4.04 -20.78 -10.58
N PHE A 59 -4.50 -19.53 -10.35
CA PHE A 59 -5.93 -19.16 -10.44
C PHE A 59 -6.24 -18.16 -11.57
N ASN A 60 -5.21 -17.61 -12.20
CA ASN A 60 -5.34 -16.52 -13.18
C ASN A 60 -5.37 -16.99 -14.65
N LYS A 61 -5.40 -18.30 -14.95
CA LYS A 61 -5.29 -18.77 -16.35
C LYS A 61 -6.64 -19.04 -17.03
N ASN A 62 -7.73 -19.38 -16.32
CA ASN A 62 -9.06 -19.64 -16.92
C ASN A 62 -10.28 -19.38 -15.99
N GLU A 63 -11.48 -19.16 -16.56
CA GLU A 63 -12.77 -19.06 -15.82
C GLU A 63 -13.04 -20.29 -14.93
N ALA A 64 -12.64 -21.48 -15.39
CA ALA A 64 -12.74 -22.73 -14.63
C ALA A 64 -11.81 -22.74 -13.40
N GLU A 65 -10.70 -22.01 -13.39
CA GLU A 65 -9.74 -21.95 -12.28
C GLU A 65 -10.08 -20.84 -11.27
N LYS A 66 -10.70 -19.74 -11.71
CA LYS A 66 -11.40 -18.81 -10.80
C LYS A 66 -12.44 -19.54 -9.94
N SER A 67 -13.08 -20.58 -10.49
CA SER A 67 -14.00 -21.44 -9.75
C SER A 67 -13.31 -22.27 -8.65
N ASN A 68 -12.02 -22.59 -8.78
CA ASN A 68 -11.25 -23.29 -7.75
C ASN A 68 -10.90 -22.37 -6.57
N LEU A 69 -10.70 -21.08 -6.82
CA LEU A 69 -10.54 -20.11 -5.73
C LEU A 69 -11.82 -20.01 -4.88
N LYS A 70 -13.00 -20.09 -5.51
CA LYS A 70 -14.30 -20.12 -4.82
C LYS A 70 -14.50 -21.37 -3.93
N LYS A 71 -13.73 -22.45 -4.16
CA LYS A 71 -13.76 -23.70 -3.37
C LYS A 71 -12.87 -23.64 -2.12
N LEU A 72 -11.98 -22.65 -2.01
CA LEU A 72 -11.12 -22.51 -0.84
C LEU A 72 -11.94 -21.96 0.33
N ASP A 73 -11.90 -22.68 1.45
CA ASP A 73 -12.47 -22.20 2.70
C ASP A 73 -11.59 -21.08 3.27
N PHE A 74 -12.19 -19.89 3.40
CA PHE A 74 -11.60 -18.71 4.03
C PHE A 74 -10.15 -18.36 3.58
N PRO A 75 -9.85 -18.23 2.27
CA PRO A 75 -8.51 -17.88 1.81
C PRO A 75 -7.96 -16.60 2.43
N THR A 76 -6.70 -16.69 2.86
CA THR A 76 -5.87 -15.57 3.26
C THR A 76 -4.88 -15.29 2.14
N PHE A 77 -4.83 -14.03 1.76
CA PHE A 77 -4.07 -13.54 0.64
C PHE A 77 -2.86 -12.77 1.10
N TYR A 78 -1.77 -12.82 0.35
CA TYR A 78 -0.49 -12.23 0.73
C TYR A 78 0.12 -11.39 -0.38
N GLY A 79 0.69 -10.26 0.00
CA GLY A 79 1.47 -9.39 -0.87
C GLY A 79 2.64 -8.75 -0.14
N LYS A 80 3.51 -8.07 -0.88
CA LYS A 80 4.67 -7.37 -0.33
C LYS A 80 4.78 -5.94 -0.84
N ILE A 81 5.27 -5.06 0.02
CA ILE A 81 5.71 -3.71 -0.30
C ILE A 81 7.23 -3.71 -0.21
N THR A 82 7.89 -3.33 -1.29
CA THR A 82 9.34 -3.29 -1.42
C THR A 82 9.80 -1.89 -1.79
N SER A 83 11.05 -1.59 -1.47
CA SER A 83 11.72 -0.34 -1.84
C SER A 83 13.04 -0.67 -2.51
N GLU A 84 13.45 0.13 -3.50
CA GLU A 84 14.78 0.02 -4.12
C GLU A 84 15.90 0.29 -3.11
N SER A 85 15.65 1.20 -2.17
CA SER A 85 16.66 1.62 -1.21
C SER A 85 16.81 0.58 -0.09
N LYS A 86 18.04 0.09 0.09
CA LYS A 86 18.42 -0.86 1.16
C LYS A 86 18.10 -0.36 2.56
N ASN A 87 17.88 0.94 2.72
CA ASN A 87 17.51 1.58 3.98
C ASN A 87 16.06 1.27 4.41
N TYR A 88 15.23 0.75 3.51
CA TYR A 88 13.84 0.40 3.79
C TYR A 88 13.64 -1.11 3.66
N LYS A 89 13.43 -1.78 4.79
CA LYS A 89 13.08 -3.21 4.82
C LYS A 89 11.74 -3.43 4.12
N SER A 90 11.62 -4.56 3.41
CA SER A 90 10.36 -5.00 2.81
C SER A 90 9.30 -5.23 3.88
N LEU A 91 8.04 -5.01 3.50
CA LEU A 91 6.92 -5.15 4.38
C LEU A 91 5.86 -6.05 3.75
N TYR A 92 5.49 -7.11 4.45
CA TYR A 92 4.52 -8.07 3.98
C TYR A 92 3.15 -7.74 4.56
N TRP A 93 2.11 -8.00 3.78
CA TRP A 93 0.73 -7.80 4.20
C TRP A 93 -0.09 -9.02 3.86
N LYS A 94 -1.07 -9.32 4.71
CA LYS A 94 -2.08 -10.34 4.48
C LYS A 94 -3.48 -9.74 4.52
N ARG A 95 -4.40 -10.34 3.77
CA ARG A 95 -5.81 -9.97 3.74
C ARG A 95 -6.67 -11.22 3.77
N GLY A 96 -7.56 -11.31 4.74
CA GLY A 96 -8.64 -12.31 4.72
C GLY A 96 -9.90 -11.77 4.05
N ILE A 97 -10.88 -12.65 3.78
CA ILE A 97 -12.15 -12.31 3.12
C ILE A 97 -12.99 -11.30 3.90
N PHE A 98 -12.99 -11.35 5.23
CA PHE A 98 -13.80 -10.48 6.09
C PHE A 98 -13.16 -9.11 6.42
N GLY A 99 -12.04 -8.78 5.76
CA GLY A 99 -11.49 -7.44 5.84
C GLY A 99 -10.73 -7.12 7.12
N LYS A 100 -9.42 -7.30 7.06
CA LYS A 100 -8.42 -6.34 7.56
C LYS A 100 -7.09 -6.68 6.92
N GLU A 101 -6.39 -5.67 6.43
CA GLU A 101 -4.97 -5.79 6.11
C GLU A 101 -4.20 -5.93 7.40
N PHE A 102 -3.53 -7.07 7.56
CA PHE A 102 -2.57 -7.25 8.64
C PHE A 102 -1.17 -7.24 8.05
N ILE A 103 -0.33 -6.40 8.63
CA ILE A 103 1.08 -6.40 8.30
C ILE A 103 1.68 -7.61 9.00
N LEU A 104 2.30 -8.48 8.21
CA LEU A 104 2.91 -9.71 8.68
C LEU A 104 4.20 -9.42 9.41
N ASP A 105 4.46 -10.26 10.41
CA ASP A 105 5.75 -10.34 11.06
C ASP A 105 6.78 -11.02 10.13
N VAL A 106 8.06 -10.82 10.43
CA VAL A 106 9.21 -11.40 9.74
C VAL A 106 9.14 -12.93 9.77
N LYS A 107 8.77 -13.54 10.92
CA LYS A 107 8.62 -15.00 11.06
C LYS A 107 7.49 -15.54 10.19
N ASP A 108 6.30 -14.92 10.26
CA ASP A 108 5.18 -15.28 9.39
C ASP A 108 5.55 -15.15 7.90
N ALA A 109 6.31 -14.11 7.53
CA ALA A 109 6.78 -13.92 6.15
C ALA A 109 7.84 -14.94 5.73
N GLU A 110 8.71 -15.39 6.64
CA GLU A 110 9.71 -16.43 6.41
C GLU A 110 9.06 -17.82 6.29
N ASP A 111 8.10 -18.16 7.13
CA ASP A 111 7.32 -19.41 7.07
C ASP A 111 6.52 -19.51 5.75
N ILE A 112 6.00 -18.39 5.27
CA ILE A 112 5.34 -18.30 3.95
C ILE A 112 6.35 -18.53 2.82
N ASN A 113 7.54 -17.96 2.90
CA ASN A 113 8.58 -18.15 1.89
C ASN A 113 9.19 -19.57 1.93
N LEU A 114 9.26 -20.23 3.09
CA LEU A 114 9.68 -21.63 3.24
C LEU A 114 8.65 -22.57 2.60
N SER A 115 7.37 -22.42 2.97
CA SER A 115 6.28 -23.24 2.40
C SER A 115 6.06 -23.05 0.89
N ALA A 116 6.49 -21.91 0.32
CA ALA A 116 6.49 -21.70 -1.13
C ALA A 116 7.65 -22.43 -1.85
N LYS A 117 8.75 -22.73 -1.14
CA LYS A 117 9.91 -23.45 -1.69
C LYS A 117 9.75 -24.98 -1.65
N ASP A 118 8.95 -25.51 -0.73
CA ASP A 118 8.71 -26.96 -0.58
C ASP A 118 7.77 -27.57 -1.66
N SER A 119 7.58 -26.89 -2.80
CA SER A 119 6.94 -27.50 -3.98
C SER A 119 7.91 -28.27 -4.88
N THR A 120 9.20 -28.30 -4.54
CA THR A 120 10.18 -29.24 -5.07
C THR A 120 10.88 -29.95 -3.92
N ASP A 121 10.68 -31.27 -3.90
CA ASP A 121 11.37 -32.31 -3.13
C ASP A 121 10.87 -32.59 -1.70
N ALA A 122 10.31 -33.79 -1.56
CA ALA A 122 9.97 -34.44 -0.31
C ALA A 122 11.23 -34.80 0.51
N CYS A 123 11.14 -34.70 1.85
CA CYS A 123 11.52 -35.76 2.81
C CYS A 123 11.39 -35.31 4.29
N ASP A 124 10.68 -36.14 5.07
CA ASP A 124 10.69 -36.46 6.51
C ASP A 124 11.33 -35.55 7.61
N LEU A 125 10.45 -35.13 8.56
CA LEU A 125 10.53 -35.08 10.06
C LEU A 125 11.72 -34.42 10.82
N PRO A 126 11.62 -34.05 12.13
CA PRO A 126 10.46 -33.91 13.04
C PRO A 126 10.35 -32.55 13.77
N ALA A 127 9.23 -32.38 14.48
CA ALA A 127 8.90 -31.26 15.36
C ALA A 127 9.88 -31.07 16.54
N GLN A 128 10.18 -29.80 16.86
CA GLN A 128 10.70 -29.40 18.18
C GLN A 128 9.93 -28.19 18.73
N LYS A 129 9.77 -28.18 20.05
CA LYS A 129 8.93 -27.28 20.86
C LYS A 129 9.77 -26.16 21.51
N SER A 130 9.13 -24.99 21.68
CA SER A 130 9.38 -23.93 22.69
C SER A 130 10.62 -23.01 22.50
N PRO A 131 10.74 -21.81 23.13
CA PRO A 131 9.87 -21.12 24.09
C PRO A 131 9.49 -19.65 23.71
N ALA A 132 8.30 -19.19 24.12
CA ALA A 132 7.90 -17.79 24.09
C ALA A 132 8.28 -17.11 25.42
N THR A 133 8.89 -15.91 25.38
CA THR A 133 8.52 -14.73 26.22
C THR A 133 9.47 -13.52 26.16
N SER A 134 10.62 -13.55 25.45
CA SER A 134 11.50 -12.35 25.32
C SER A 134 11.48 -11.66 23.95
N ASP A 135 11.09 -12.37 22.89
CA ASP A 135 11.26 -11.91 21.50
C ASP A 135 10.09 -11.05 20.99
N GLU A 136 8.88 -11.30 21.50
CA GLU A 136 7.63 -10.65 21.02
C GLU A 136 7.65 -9.13 21.23
N GLN A 137 8.21 -8.64 22.34
CA GLN A 137 8.26 -7.20 22.64
C GLN A 137 9.20 -6.41 21.71
N ASN A 138 10.31 -7.02 21.28
CA ASN A 138 11.27 -6.39 20.35
C ASN A 138 10.71 -6.38 18.91
N GLN A 139 10.02 -7.45 18.55
CA GLN A 139 9.44 -7.68 17.23
C GLN A 139 8.26 -6.74 16.93
N ASP A 140 7.36 -6.54 17.89
CA ASP A 140 6.28 -5.55 17.82
C ASP A 140 6.78 -4.12 17.61
N SER A 141 7.94 -3.78 18.20
CA SER A 141 8.57 -2.47 18.06
C SER A 141 9.07 -2.21 16.62
N GLN A 142 9.62 -3.24 15.97
CA GLN A 142 10.11 -3.16 14.59
C GLN A 142 8.98 -3.06 13.59
N ILE A 143 7.93 -3.86 13.76
CA ILE A 143 6.72 -3.79 12.94
C ILE A 143 6.13 -2.38 13.04
N LYS A 144 5.95 -1.84 14.24
CA LYS A 144 5.41 -0.49 14.46
C LYS A 144 6.25 0.59 13.75
N LYS A 145 7.57 0.43 13.73
CA LYS A 145 8.49 1.31 12.97
C LYS A 145 8.26 1.19 11.45
N LEU A 146 8.12 -0.01 10.92
CA LEU A 146 7.83 -0.24 9.50
C LEU A 146 6.45 0.27 9.09
N LYS A 147 5.41 0.06 9.90
CA LYS A 147 4.07 0.65 9.68
C LYS A 147 4.14 2.17 9.55
N LYS A 148 5.00 2.81 10.36
CA LYS A 148 5.19 4.27 10.33
C LYS A 148 5.88 4.71 9.05
N ILE A 149 6.90 3.97 8.60
CA ILE A 149 7.64 4.25 7.35
C ILE A 149 6.69 4.22 6.14
N TYR A 150 5.90 3.15 6.01
CA TYR A 150 4.99 2.93 4.87
C TYR A 150 3.57 3.48 5.10
N SER A 151 3.36 4.29 6.14
CA SER A 151 2.02 4.76 6.53
C SER A 151 1.24 5.46 5.41
N TYR A 152 1.92 6.26 4.60
CA TYR A 152 1.36 6.93 3.43
C TYR A 152 0.95 5.96 2.32
N VAL A 153 1.71 4.87 2.13
CA VAL A 153 1.45 3.84 1.14
C VAL A 153 0.26 2.98 1.57
N PHE A 154 0.24 2.53 2.83
CA PHE A 154 -0.92 1.82 3.39
C PHE A 154 -2.19 2.64 3.31
N SER A 155 -2.10 3.93 3.62
CA SER A 155 -3.29 4.76 3.53
C SER A 155 -3.77 4.92 2.08
N ALA A 156 -2.85 4.94 1.10
CA ALA A 156 -3.22 4.96 -0.31
C ALA A 156 -3.89 3.65 -0.73
N MET A 157 -3.32 2.50 -0.34
CA MET A 157 -3.91 1.17 -0.55
C MET A 157 -5.33 1.11 0.00
N GLN A 158 -5.52 1.46 1.28
CA GLN A 158 -6.85 1.44 1.91
C GLN A 158 -7.88 2.31 1.20
N VAL A 159 -7.49 3.53 0.80
CA VAL A 159 -8.41 4.47 0.15
C VAL A 159 -8.79 3.98 -1.25
N VAL A 160 -7.80 3.56 -2.06
CA VAL A 160 -8.07 3.11 -3.43
C VAL A 160 -8.78 1.77 -3.45
N ASP A 161 -8.44 0.85 -2.55
CA ASP A 161 -9.12 -0.45 -2.45
C ASP A 161 -10.58 -0.30 -2.05
N ASN A 162 -10.88 0.60 -1.11
CA ASN A 162 -12.27 0.88 -0.74
C ASN A 162 -13.02 1.55 -1.90
N PHE A 163 -12.39 2.51 -2.58
CA PHE A 163 -12.98 3.16 -3.75
C PHE A 163 -13.26 2.14 -4.88
N ALA A 164 -12.31 1.24 -5.15
CA ALA A 164 -12.44 0.17 -6.14
C ALA A 164 -13.58 -0.81 -5.78
N ARG A 165 -13.80 -1.11 -4.49
CA ARG A 165 -14.93 -1.95 -4.04
C ARG A 165 -16.30 -1.31 -4.26
N GLU A 166 -16.37 0.02 -4.23
CA GLU A 166 -17.62 0.76 -4.46
C GLU A 166 -17.93 0.90 -5.96
N THR A 167 -16.92 0.79 -6.82
CA THR A 167 -17.08 0.79 -8.28
C THR A 167 -17.39 -0.61 -8.82
N LYS A 168 -18.39 -0.71 -9.72
CA LYS A 168 -18.88 -1.99 -10.25
C LYS A 168 -18.00 -2.60 -11.36
N GLU A 169 -17.13 -1.80 -11.98
CA GLU A 169 -16.29 -2.22 -13.10
C GLU A 169 -14.82 -2.02 -12.75
N VAL A 170 -14.19 -3.06 -12.20
CA VAL A 170 -12.77 -3.07 -11.83
C VAL A 170 -12.04 -4.26 -12.44
N LYS A 171 -10.80 -4.04 -12.85
CA LYS A 171 -9.91 -5.06 -13.41
C LYS A 171 -8.99 -5.64 -12.33
N ASN A 172 -8.36 -6.77 -12.65
CA ASN A 172 -7.34 -7.42 -11.81
C ASN A 172 -7.85 -7.81 -10.41
N VAL A 173 -9.07 -8.35 -10.38
CA VAL A 173 -9.77 -8.81 -9.17
C VAL A 173 -10.00 -10.31 -9.25
N LEU A 174 -9.77 -11.01 -8.14
CA LEU A 174 -9.93 -12.46 -8.08
C LEU A 174 -11.34 -12.95 -7.70
N LEU A 175 -12.11 -12.13 -6.99
CA LEU A 175 -13.48 -12.47 -6.57
C LEU A 175 -14.44 -11.43 -7.12
N ASP A 176 -15.26 -11.82 -8.10
CA ASP A 176 -16.41 -11.03 -8.54
C ASP A 176 -17.64 -11.94 -8.70
N GLU A 177 -18.69 -11.58 -7.95
CA GLU A 177 -20.07 -12.09 -7.91
C GLU A 177 -20.66 -11.74 -6.52
N GLY A 178 -20.98 -10.46 -6.31
CA GLY A 178 -21.67 -9.98 -5.09
C GLY A 178 -20.85 -10.01 -3.78
N LYS A 179 -19.60 -10.47 -3.82
CA LYS A 179 -18.62 -10.38 -2.73
C LYS A 179 -17.60 -9.27 -3.05
N PRO A 180 -17.04 -8.59 -2.04
CA PRO A 180 -16.20 -7.45 -2.31
C PRO A 180 -14.88 -7.90 -2.96
N ALA A 181 -14.57 -7.31 -4.11
CA ALA A 181 -13.32 -7.47 -4.85
C ALA A 181 -12.11 -7.63 -3.91
N ILE A 182 -11.47 -8.80 -3.96
CA ILE A 182 -10.19 -9.02 -3.28
C ILE A 182 -9.09 -8.84 -4.31
N ASN A 183 -8.24 -7.87 -4.00
CA ASN A 183 -7.24 -7.37 -4.89
C ASN A 183 -5.89 -7.84 -4.38
N LEU A 184 -5.16 -8.54 -5.23
CA LEU A 184 -3.84 -9.02 -4.91
C LEU A 184 -2.83 -8.27 -5.74
N TYR A 185 -1.83 -7.73 -5.06
CA TYR A 185 -0.76 -7.03 -5.73
C TYR A 185 0.44 -6.88 -4.81
N ASN A 186 1.62 -6.81 -5.40
CA ASN A 186 2.80 -6.29 -4.74
C ASN A 186 2.92 -4.79 -5.04
N LEU A 187 3.61 -4.06 -4.17
CA LEU A 187 4.09 -2.72 -4.47
C LEU A 187 5.61 -2.69 -4.46
N ARG A 188 6.19 -2.01 -5.43
CA ARG A 188 7.58 -1.60 -5.44
C ARG A 188 7.68 -0.09 -5.52
N ILE A 189 8.52 0.50 -4.67
CA ILE A 189 8.72 1.94 -4.57
C ILE A 189 10.16 2.26 -4.92
N GLU A 190 10.35 3.17 -5.87
CA GLU A 190 11.65 3.72 -6.26
C GLU A 190 11.58 5.24 -6.05
N SER A 191 12.63 5.86 -5.51
CA SER A 191 12.61 7.28 -5.11
C SER A 191 13.94 7.95 -5.42
N ASP A 192 13.86 9.07 -6.16
CA ASP A 192 14.98 9.99 -6.41
C ASP A 192 14.93 11.24 -5.50
N LEU A 193 14.07 11.21 -4.46
CA LEU A 193 13.81 12.33 -3.53
C LEU A 193 14.62 12.23 -2.21
N ASP A 194 15.50 11.25 -2.12
CA ASP A 194 16.41 11.01 -1.01
C ASP A 194 17.78 10.58 -1.53
N ASP A 195 18.81 10.84 -0.73
CA ASP A 195 20.16 10.39 -1.02
C ASP A 195 20.26 8.87 -0.85
N LYS A 196 20.56 8.15 -1.94
CA LYS A 196 20.66 6.67 -1.94
C LYS A 196 21.74 6.14 -0.98
N LYS A 197 22.78 6.93 -0.67
CA LYS A 197 23.88 6.51 0.23
C LYS A 197 23.55 6.75 1.70
N THR A 198 23.00 7.92 2.02
CA THR A 198 22.76 8.34 3.42
C THR A 198 21.32 8.17 3.89
N GLY A 199 20.37 8.00 2.97
CA GLY A 199 18.92 8.02 3.24
C GLY A 199 18.38 9.41 3.61
N LYS A 200 19.21 10.46 3.52
CA LYS A 200 18.80 11.83 3.86
C LYS A 200 17.81 12.35 2.82
N LYS A 201 16.65 12.81 3.30
CA LYS A 201 15.61 13.40 2.44
C LYS A 201 16.02 14.79 1.98
N TYR A 202 15.74 15.12 0.72
CA TYR A 202 16.01 16.44 0.16
C TYR A 202 14.97 17.51 0.53
N GLY A 203 13.92 17.16 1.27
CA GLY A 203 12.82 18.09 1.60
C GLY A 203 11.84 18.34 0.45
N LEU A 204 11.92 17.58 -0.64
CA LEU A 204 11.14 17.75 -1.88
C LEU A 204 9.71 17.16 -1.80
N GLY A 205 9.15 17.07 -0.59
CA GLY A 205 7.79 16.56 -0.39
C GLY A 205 7.59 15.06 -0.68
N SER A 206 8.56 14.20 -0.33
CA SER A 206 8.54 12.76 -0.65
C SER A 206 7.26 12.03 -0.18
N SER A 207 6.63 12.47 0.91
CA SER A 207 5.36 11.89 1.39
C SER A 207 4.19 12.14 0.44
N ALA A 208 4.08 13.33 -0.13
CA ALA A 208 3.03 13.65 -1.10
C ALA A 208 3.29 12.91 -2.42
N ALA A 209 4.55 12.89 -2.87
CA ALA A 209 4.95 12.19 -4.10
C ALA A 209 4.64 10.68 -4.00
N VAL A 210 5.05 10.01 -2.92
CA VAL A 210 4.76 8.57 -2.75
C VAL A 210 3.26 8.28 -2.66
N THR A 211 2.47 9.12 -1.98
CA THR A 211 1.02 8.93 -1.94
C THR A 211 0.39 9.09 -3.31
N VAL A 212 0.75 10.13 -4.07
CA VAL A 212 0.20 10.37 -5.41
C VAL A 212 0.62 9.27 -6.38
N ALA A 213 1.89 8.83 -6.35
CA ALA A 213 2.37 7.73 -7.18
C ALA A 213 1.65 6.42 -6.85
N ALA A 214 1.47 6.09 -5.56
CA ALA A 214 0.76 4.90 -5.12
C ALA A 214 -0.72 4.93 -5.52
N VAL A 215 -1.43 6.03 -5.27
CA VAL A 215 -2.84 6.17 -5.70
C VAL A 215 -2.95 6.01 -7.21
N ARG A 216 -2.09 6.67 -7.98
CA ARG A 216 -2.11 6.60 -9.44
C ARG A 216 -1.82 5.19 -9.96
N ALA A 217 -0.83 4.50 -9.39
CA ALA A 217 -0.49 3.14 -9.80
C ALA A 217 -1.62 2.16 -9.48
N LEU A 218 -2.22 2.27 -8.29
CA LEU A 218 -3.37 1.45 -7.88
C LEU A 218 -4.63 1.74 -8.72
N CYS A 219 -4.89 3.00 -9.07
CA CYS A 219 -6.01 3.31 -9.97
C CYS A 219 -5.82 2.67 -11.34
N LYS A 220 -4.59 2.70 -11.90
CA LYS A 220 -4.28 1.98 -13.14
C LYS A 220 -4.44 0.48 -12.99
N TRP A 221 -3.94 -0.08 -11.87
CA TRP A 221 -4.09 -1.50 -11.55
C TRP A 221 -5.55 -1.95 -11.59
N TYR A 222 -6.46 -1.15 -11.05
CA TYR A 222 -7.90 -1.45 -11.09
C TYR A 222 -8.59 -1.08 -12.41
N GLY A 223 -7.88 -0.47 -13.35
CA GLY A 223 -8.49 0.07 -14.57
C GLY A 223 -9.42 1.28 -14.31
N LEU A 224 -9.26 1.97 -13.18
CA LEU A 224 -10.07 3.12 -12.81
C LEU A 224 -9.67 4.35 -13.63
N THR A 225 -10.59 4.84 -14.45
CA THR A 225 -10.41 6.05 -15.25
C THR A 225 -10.76 7.28 -14.44
N LEU A 226 -9.78 7.82 -13.71
CA LEU A 226 -9.96 9.02 -12.89
C LEU A 226 -9.40 10.28 -13.56
N THR A 227 -10.15 11.37 -13.43
CA THR A 227 -9.65 12.71 -13.77
C THR A 227 -8.58 13.17 -12.77
N THR A 228 -7.74 14.13 -13.16
CA THR A 228 -6.72 14.67 -12.25
C THR A 228 -7.29 15.21 -10.93
N PRO A 229 -8.42 15.94 -10.89
CA PRO A 229 -9.04 16.38 -9.64
C PRO A 229 -9.47 15.22 -8.73
N GLU A 230 -10.01 14.13 -9.29
CA GLU A 230 -10.44 12.96 -8.50
C GLU A 230 -9.24 12.22 -7.89
N LEU A 231 -8.19 12.01 -8.69
CA LEU A 231 -6.94 11.43 -8.21
C LEU A 231 -6.34 12.27 -7.09
N CYS A 232 -6.35 13.60 -7.23
CA CYS A 232 -5.90 14.53 -6.19
C CYS A 232 -6.75 14.41 -4.92
N LYS A 233 -8.09 14.29 -5.03
CA LYS A 233 -8.98 14.09 -3.88
C LYS A 233 -8.63 12.80 -3.14
N LEU A 234 -8.45 11.68 -3.84
CA LEU A 234 -8.06 10.41 -3.23
C LEU A 234 -6.70 10.52 -2.51
N ALA A 235 -5.71 11.16 -3.13
CA ALA A 235 -4.40 11.38 -2.52
C ALA A 235 -4.45 12.27 -1.27
N ILE A 236 -5.31 13.29 -1.26
CA ILE A 236 -5.55 14.14 -0.08
C ILE A 236 -6.23 13.34 1.04
N ILE A 237 -7.24 12.54 0.71
CA ILE A 237 -7.92 11.66 1.68
C ILE A 237 -6.90 10.72 2.31
N ALA A 238 -6.09 10.01 1.51
CA ALA A 238 -5.04 9.11 1.99
C ALA A 238 -4.03 9.85 2.89
N SER A 239 -3.53 10.99 2.45
CA SER A 239 -2.60 11.79 3.27
C SER A 239 -3.21 12.24 4.61
N SER A 240 -4.52 12.51 4.65
CA SER A 240 -5.21 12.95 5.87
C SER A 240 -5.39 11.84 6.92
N LEU A 241 -5.49 10.58 6.50
CA LEU A 241 -5.68 9.43 7.39
C LEU A 241 -4.42 9.10 8.20
N VAL A 242 -3.23 9.31 7.62
CA VAL A 242 -1.95 9.14 8.31
C VAL A 242 -1.82 10.04 9.55
N LYS A 243 -2.38 11.27 9.49
CA LYS A 243 -2.29 12.25 10.58
C LYS A 243 -3.14 11.92 11.82
N LYS A 244 -4.11 10.99 11.73
CA LYS A 244 -5.06 10.71 12.82
C LYS A 244 -4.58 9.69 13.87
N VAL A 245 -3.52 8.94 13.63
CA VAL A 245 -3.08 7.87 14.55
C VAL A 245 -2.32 8.39 15.79
N GLY A 246 -1.93 9.67 15.81
CA GLY A 246 -1.04 10.22 16.85
C GLY A 246 -1.67 11.05 17.97
N LYS A 247 -2.92 11.52 17.87
CA LYS A 247 -3.56 12.33 18.95
C LYS A 247 -5.08 12.16 18.96
N ARG A 248 -5.59 11.16 19.69
CA ARG A 248 -6.88 11.31 20.40
C ARG A 248 -6.65 12.31 21.54
N ARG A 249 -6.59 13.60 21.23
CA ARG A 249 -6.81 14.63 22.24
C ARG A 249 -8.26 14.47 22.69
N ARG A 250 -8.48 14.16 23.97
CA ARG A 250 -9.78 14.28 24.63
C ARG A 250 -10.37 15.65 24.23
N ARG A 251 -11.39 15.66 23.39
CA ARG A 251 -12.15 16.87 23.07
C ARG A 251 -13.02 17.17 24.28
N GLY A 252 -12.46 17.95 25.21
CA GLY A 252 -13.26 18.88 25.99
C GLY A 252 -13.88 19.90 25.04
N SER A 253 -15.16 20.15 25.25
CA SER A 253 -16.03 21.02 24.46
C SER A 253 -15.41 22.38 24.13
N LYS A 254 -15.43 22.78 22.85
CA LYS A 254 -15.59 24.17 22.39
C LYS A 254 -15.82 24.18 20.86
N HIS A 255 -16.75 25.04 20.47
CA HIS A 255 -17.46 25.13 19.20
C HIS A 255 -16.59 25.35 17.93
N ILE A 256 -17.02 24.70 16.84
CA ILE A 256 -17.23 25.17 15.44
C ILE A 256 -16.29 26.29 14.88
N ARG A 257 -15.57 26.01 13.77
CA ARG A 257 -15.76 26.64 12.42
C ARG A 257 -14.64 26.31 11.41
N ARG A 258 -15.08 26.23 10.14
CA ARG A 258 -14.36 26.28 8.84
C ARG A 258 -13.75 24.99 8.29
N MET A 259 -14.58 24.25 7.55
CA MET A 259 -14.17 23.74 6.25
C MET A 259 -14.20 24.90 5.25
N GLY A 260 -13.13 25.11 4.49
CA GLY A 260 -13.05 26.13 3.46
C GLY A 260 -11.85 25.87 2.55
N ASN A 261 -12.16 25.57 1.29
CA ASN A 261 -11.32 25.66 0.09
C ASN A 261 -9.95 24.99 0.09
N VAL A 262 -9.87 23.81 -0.54
CA VAL A 262 -8.68 23.38 -1.26
C VAL A 262 -8.91 23.75 -2.73
N GLN A 263 -8.39 24.91 -3.16
CA GLN A 263 -8.32 25.24 -4.58
C GLN A 263 -7.22 24.41 -5.24
N SER A 264 -7.59 23.70 -6.30
CA SER A 264 -6.68 23.05 -7.23
C SER A 264 -5.89 24.10 -8.01
N VAL A 265 -4.56 24.08 -7.93
CA VAL A 265 -3.72 24.82 -8.86
C VAL A 265 -3.49 23.93 -10.08
N GLN A 266 -4.17 24.25 -11.18
CA GLN A 266 -3.86 23.70 -12.50
C GLN A 266 -2.50 24.26 -12.96
N SER A 267 -1.51 23.41 -13.17
CA SER A 267 -0.38 23.76 -14.03
C SER A 267 -0.82 23.59 -15.48
N ARG A 268 -1.02 24.71 -16.20
CA ARG A 268 -1.05 24.69 -17.66
C ARG A 268 0.38 24.40 -18.13
N MET A 269 0.55 23.31 -18.89
CA MET A 269 1.75 23.10 -19.71
C MET A 269 1.69 24.11 -20.87
N ALA A 270 2.76 24.89 -21.01
CA ALA A 270 3.15 25.51 -22.26
C ALA A 270 4.27 24.66 -22.86
#